data_AF-A0A8X6YBS9-F1
#
_entry.id   AF-A0A8X6YBS9-F1
#
_cell.length_a   1.000
_cell.length_b   1.000
_cell.length_c   1.000
_cell.angle_alpha   90.00
_cell.angle_beta   90.00
_cell.angle_gamma   90.00
#
_symmetry.space_group_name_H-M   'P 1'
#
loop_
_entity.id
_entity.type
_entity.pdbx_description
1 polymer ?
#
loop_
_entity_poly.entity_id
_entity_poly.type
_entity_poly.pdbx_seq_one_letter_code
_entity_poly.pdbx_strand_id
1 'polypeptide(L)'
;MEVITALLIGSLVALMLLWFFSREKRKTLPGPYGLPIVGYIPFMGSQPYVTFQELAKRYGSVFTVQLGSRNVIVLDDFQATKDAFLQDAFMGRPPENPFDLKKATLEEVLEDMVGTFFGAGSETVRLTVDWLALTMAAYPEVQKKVQAEIDNVVGRERMPSWDEHEKLPYTEAVIMELLRWRTIIPINVLRYTLWDTTLNGYFIPKDSIVVANLWSVHHNPKYWGADAETFRPERFLTKDGKQVVKSEYFIPFSIGKRSCPGESYARTEVFLYFTSIFQKFNVSLPEGKEPDFEGQLGIGLAPKPQELCLKLSQEKRKTLPGPYGLPIIGYIPFIGSQPNVIFQELAKHYGSVFT
;
A
#
# COMPACT_ATOMS: atom_id res chain seq x y z
N MET A 1 14.60 56.20 9.89
CA MET A 1 14.37 54.76 9.62
C MET A 1 14.26 53.95 10.92
N GLU A 2 15.14 54.15 11.90
CA GLU A 2 15.18 53.36 13.15
C GLU A 2 13.87 53.32 13.96
N VAL A 3 13.14 54.44 14.03
CA VAL A 3 11.86 54.50 14.78
C VAL A 3 10.78 53.63 14.13
N ILE A 4 10.73 53.58 12.79
CA ILE A 4 9.75 52.77 12.05
C ILE A 4 10.09 51.28 12.23
N THR A 5 11.37 50.90 12.15
CA THR A 5 11.80 49.52 12.40
C THR A 5 11.50 49.08 13.84
N ALA A 6 11.74 49.94 14.83
CA ALA A 6 11.45 49.64 16.24
C ALA A 6 9.94 49.47 16.49
N LEU A 7 9.10 50.31 15.89
CA LEU A 7 7.63 50.21 16.00
C LEU A 7 7.10 48.94 15.30
N LEU A 8 7.66 48.57 14.15
CA LEU A 8 7.30 47.32 13.47
C LEU A 8 7.69 46.09 14.29
N ILE A 9 8.90 46.05 14.86
CA ILE A 9 9.34 44.95 15.73
C ILE A 9 8.47 44.88 16.99
N GLY A 10 8.22 46.02 17.65
CA GLY A 10 7.38 46.09 18.85
C GLY A 10 5.95 45.63 18.59
N SER A 11 5.37 46.02 17.46
CA SER A 11 4.02 45.58 17.05
C SER A 11 4.00 44.07 16.75
N LEU A 12 5.05 43.54 16.11
CA LEU A 12 5.15 42.12 15.78
C LEU A 12 5.33 41.26 17.05
N VAL A 13 6.11 41.73 18.02
CA VAL A 13 6.24 41.10 19.35
C VAL A 13 4.94 41.18 20.13
N ALA A 14 4.25 42.32 20.14
CA ALA A 14 2.95 42.47 20.81
C ALA A 14 1.88 41.57 20.19
N LEU A 15 1.83 41.46 18.86
CA LEU A 15 0.94 40.53 18.15
C LEU A 15 1.29 39.07 18.46
N MET A 16 2.58 38.74 18.57
CA MET A 16 3.03 37.40 18.95
C MET A 16 2.65 37.05 20.40
N LEU A 17 2.75 38.00 21.33
CA LEU A 17 2.34 37.84 22.72
C LEU A 17 0.81 37.76 22.86
N LEU A 18 0.05 38.62 22.19
CA LEU A 18 -1.42 38.55 22.17
C LEU A 18 -1.91 37.24 21.55
N TRP A 19 -1.26 36.77 20.48
CA TRP A 19 -1.53 35.46 19.90
C TRP A 19 -1.22 34.32 20.89
N PHE A 20 -0.09 34.41 21.62
CA PHE A 20 0.30 33.43 22.64
C PHE A 20 -0.70 33.37 23.81
N PHE A 21 -1.09 34.51 24.37
CA PHE A 21 -2.00 34.59 25.53
C PHE A 21 -3.49 34.39 25.18
N SER A 22 -3.92 34.64 23.95
CA SER A 22 -5.33 34.47 23.56
C SER A 22 -5.77 33.00 23.39
N ARG A 23 -4.83 32.05 23.36
CA ARG A 23 -5.11 30.62 23.15
C ARG A 23 -5.62 29.85 24.38
N GLU A 24 -5.60 30.47 25.56
CA GLU A 24 -5.58 29.77 26.86
C GLU A 24 -6.95 29.39 27.49
N LYS A 25 -8.05 29.29 26.73
CA LYS A 25 -9.41 29.12 27.33
C LYS A 25 -10.13 27.78 27.09
N ARG A 26 -9.53 26.79 26.43
CA ARG A 26 -10.13 25.45 26.24
C ARG A 26 -9.08 24.36 26.50
N LYS A 27 -9.50 23.17 26.98
CA LYS A 27 -8.64 21.96 26.98
C LYS A 27 -8.36 21.57 25.52
N THR A 28 -7.33 22.18 24.95
CA THR A 28 -6.88 21.92 23.58
C THR A 28 -6.01 20.67 23.55
N LEU A 29 -5.99 19.99 22.40
CA LEU A 29 -5.07 18.90 22.17
C LEU A 29 -3.61 19.36 22.36
N PRO A 30 -2.72 18.49 22.88
CA PRO A 30 -1.28 18.76 22.91
C PRO A 30 -0.74 18.84 21.48
N GLY A 31 0.40 19.51 21.28
CA GLY A 31 1.00 19.63 19.94
C GLY A 31 2.22 20.54 19.90
N PRO A 32 3.06 20.41 18.86
CA PRO A 32 4.22 21.27 18.69
C PRO A 32 3.84 22.72 18.35
N TYR A 33 4.74 23.64 18.72
CA TYR A 33 4.68 25.02 18.26
C TYR A 33 5.09 25.11 16.78
N GLY A 34 4.33 25.86 15.99
CA GLY A 34 4.64 26.19 14.60
C GLY A 34 5.07 27.67 14.46
N LEU A 35 5.69 28.01 13.33
CA LEU A 35 5.98 29.40 12.97
C LEU A 35 4.68 30.18 12.70
N PRO A 36 4.66 31.50 12.90
CA PRO A 36 3.51 32.32 12.51
C PRO A 36 3.13 32.11 11.04
N ILE A 37 1.82 32.01 10.75
CA ILE A 37 1.21 31.84 9.41
C ILE A 37 1.49 30.48 8.75
N VAL A 38 2.73 30.00 8.76
CA VAL A 38 3.15 28.77 8.06
C VAL A 38 2.97 27.51 8.93
N GLY A 39 2.97 27.66 10.25
CA GLY A 39 2.84 26.55 11.19
C GLY A 39 4.08 25.64 11.18
N TYR A 40 3.85 24.34 11.20
CA TYR A 40 4.88 23.30 11.28
C TYR A 40 5.32 22.75 9.92
N ILE A 41 4.77 23.27 8.81
CA ILE A 41 5.08 22.81 7.44
C ILE A 41 6.60 22.76 7.15
N PRO A 42 7.42 23.77 7.51
CA PRO A 42 8.86 23.76 7.21
C PRO A 42 9.63 22.64 7.91
N PHE A 43 9.06 22.06 8.98
CA PHE A 43 9.67 20.99 9.77
C PHE A 43 9.07 19.61 9.46
N MET A 44 8.16 19.50 8.49
CA MET A 44 7.42 18.27 8.19
C MET A 44 8.22 17.26 7.35
N GLY A 45 9.20 17.72 6.58
CA GLY A 45 9.97 16.90 5.65
C GLY A 45 9.13 16.39 4.46
N SER A 46 9.70 15.49 3.66
CA SER A 46 9.02 14.86 2.51
C SER A 46 8.09 13.71 2.90
N GLN A 47 8.24 13.16 4.11
CA GLN A 47 7.48 12.01 4.63
C GLN A 47 6.72 12.39 5.91
N PRO A 48 5.58 13.10 5.81
CA PRO A 48 4.82 13.59 6.96
C PRO A 48 4.40 12.50 7.95
N TYR A 49 4.13 11.28 7.49
CA TYR A 49 3.75 10.15 8.36
C TYR A 49 4.86 9.75 9.34
N VAL A 50 6.14 9.86 8.95
CA VAL A 50 7.28 9.62 9.85
C VAL A 50 7.36 10.75 10.87
N THR A 51 7.22 12.00 10.43
CA THR A 51 7.24 13.16 11.33
C THR A 51 6.11 13.11 12.35
N PHE A 52 4.91 12.70 11.94
CA PHE A 52 3.78 12.49 12.85
C PHE A 52 4.06 11.40 13.88
N GLN A 53 4.68 10.29 13.48
CA GLN A 53 5.07 9.23 14.40
C GLN A 53 6.09 9.72 15.45
N GLU A 54 7.05 10.56 15.07
CA GLU A 54 7.99 11.16 16.02
C GLU A 54 7.33 12.17 16.97
N LEU A 55 6.36 12.94 16.48
CA LEU A 55 5.57 13.84 17.32
C LEU A 55 4.68 13.07 18.30
N ALA A 56 4.11 11.95 17.88
CA ALA A 56 3.27 11.10 18.73
C ALA A 56 4.03 10.57 19.95
N LYS A 57 5.33 10.27 19.81
CA LYS A 57 6.20 9.88 20.95
C LYS A 57 6.28 10.96 22.03
N ARG A 58 6.11 12.23 21.67
CA ARG A 58 6.20 13.38 22.58
C ARG A 58 4.85 13.86 23.10
N TYR A 59 3.83 13.87 22.24
CA TYR A 59 2.53 14.47 22.53
C TYR A 59 1.41 13.45 22.76
N GLY A 60 1.68 12.15 22.59
CA GLY A 60 0.71 11.08 22.70
C GLY A 60 0.04 10.72 21.37
N SER A 61 -0.87 9.75 21.40
CA SER A 61 -1.51 9.18 20.20
C SER A 61 -2.53 10.09 19.52
N VAL A 62 -2.97 11.16 20.18
CA VAL A 62 -3.87 12.19 19.63
C VAL A 62 -3.27 13.55 19.94
N PHE A 63 -2.90 14.28 18.90
CA PHE A 63 -2.28 15.60 19.03
C PHE A 63 -2.72 16.51 17.88
N THR A 64 -2.43 17.81 18.00
CA THR A 64 -2.71 18.80 16.95
C THR A 64 -1.41 19.35 16.38
N VAL A 65 -1.39 19.60 15.07
CA VAL A 65 -0.30 20.30 14.38
C VAL A 65 -0.89 21.43 13.56
N GLN A 66 -0.32 22.62 13.66
CA GLN A 66 -0.71 23.74 12.81
C GLN A 66 -0.03 23.59 11.45
N LEU A 67 -0.78 23.47 10.37
CA LEU A 67 -0.26 23.45 8.99
C LEU A 67 -0.87 24.63 8.22
N GLY A 68 -0.05 25.65 7.98
CA GLY A 68 -0.52 26.92 7.45
C GLY A 68 -1.51 27.58 8.43
N SER A 69 -2.67 27.99 7.91
CA SER A 69 -3.74 28.60 8.70
C SER A 69 -4.64 27.61 9.42
N ARG A 70 -4.42 26.29 9.26
CA ARG A 70 -5.33 25.25 9.77
C ARG A 70 -4.68 24.44 10.89
N ASN A 71 -5.48 24.08 11.90
CA ASN A 71 -5.09 23.08 12.88
C ASN A 71 -5.53 21.71 12.36
N VAL A 72 -4.59 20.76 12.33
CA VAL A 72 -4.79 19.39 11.90
C VAL A 72 -4.63 18.49 13.10
N ILE A 73 -5.66 17.70 13.38
CA ILE A 73 -5.66 16.68 14.41
C ILE A 73 -5.06 15.41 13.80
N VAL A 74 -4.08 14.84 14.48
CA VAL A 74 -3.38 13.64 14.05
C VAL A 74 -3.73 12.50 15.00
N LEU A 75 -4.19 11.39 14.43
CA LEU A 75 -4.45 10.12 15.10
C LEU A 75 -3.31 9.16 14.74
N ASP A 76 -2.42 8.89 15.69
CA ASP A 76 -1.17 8.13 15.47
C ASP A 76 -1.17 6.77 16.19
N ASP A 77 -2.35 6.21 16.42
CA ASP A 77 -2.53 4.89 17.02
C ASP A 77 -3.83 4.25 16.54
N PHE A 78 -3.90 2.92 16.63
CA PHE A 78 -5.09 2.17 16.27
C PHE A 78 -6.30 2.58 17.10
N GLN A 79 -6.16 2.69 18.43
CA GLN A 79 -7.29 2.99 19.30
C GLN A 79 -7.80 4.41 19.05
N ALA A 80 -6.89 5.38 18.91
CA ALA A 80 -7.23 6.75 18.53
C ALA A 80 -8.00 6.82 17.20
N THR A 81 -7.52 6.07 16.19
CA THR A 81 -8.17 5.98 14.88
C THR A 81 -9.57 5.36 14.99
N LYS A 82 -9.70 4.27 15.75
CA LYS A 82 -10.97 3.56 15.97
C LYS A 82 -11.98 4.45 16.70
N ASP A 83 -11.58 5.09 17.79
CA ASP A 83 -12.45 5.94 18.60
C ASP A 83 -12.98 7.15 17.82
N ALA A 84 -12.16 7.73 16.94
CA ALA A 84 -12.59 8.82 16.09
C ALA A 84 -13.45 8.34 14.91
N PHE A 85 -13.03 7.31 14.17
CA PHE A 85 -13.67 6.92 12.91
C PHE A 85 -14.99 6.17 13.07
N LEU A 86 -15.30 5.69 14.28
CA LEU A 86 -16.62 5.15 14.63
C LEU A 86 -17.64 6.24 14.99
N GLN A 87 -17.20 7.47 15.20
CA GLN A 87 -18.08 8.60 15.49
C GLN A 87 -18.50 9.32 14.21
N ASP A 88 -19.80 9.62 14.11
CA ASP A 88 -20.38 10.30 12.94
C ASP A 88 -19.83 11.71 12.74
N ALA A 89 -19.39 12.35 13.82
CA ALA A 89 -18.75 13.65 13.76
C ALA A 89 -17.56 13.65 12.79
N PHE A 90 -16.79 12.56 12.69
CA PHE A 90 -15.55 12.50 11.90
C PHE A 90 -15.74 12.01 10.46
N MET A 91 -16.94 12.06 9.89
CA MET A 91 -17.20 11.51 8.54
C MET A 91 -16.99 12.50 7.39
N GLY A 92 -16.87 13.79 7.70
CA GLY A 92 -16.77 14.86 6.70
C GLY A 92 -15.55 14.72 5.80
N ARG A 93 -15.65 15.26 4.58
CA ARG A 93 -14.51 15.44 3.68
C ARG A 93 -14.22 16.94 3.54
N PRO A 94 -12.95 17.32 3.34
CA PRO A 94 -12.66 18.69 2.95
C PRO A 94 -13.48 19.05 1.71
N PRO A 95 -14.15 20.21 1.67
CA PRO A 95 -14.54 20.75 0.38
C PRO A 95 -13.27 21.04 -0.44
N GLU A 96 -13.27 20.72 -1.73
CA GLU A 96 -12.14 21.01 -2.63
C GLU A 96 -11.81 22.51 -2.63
N ASN A 97 -12.86 23.33 -2.56
CA ASN A 97 -12.76 24.76 -2.30
C ASN A 97 -13.56 25.13 -1.04
N PRO A 98 -12.92 25.59 0.05
CA PRO A 98 -13.62 26.02 1.26
C PRO A 98 -14.53 27.24 1.07
N PHE A 99 -14.49 27.89 -0.09
CA PHE A 99 -15.33 29.03 -0.46
C PHE A 99 -16.41 28.68 -1.48
N ASP A 100 -16.50 27.43 -1.92
CA ASP A 100 -17.56 27.01 -2.85
C ASP A 100 -18.79 26.54 -2.07
N LEU A 101 -19.74 27.46 -1.92
CA LEU A 101 -21.04 27.23 -1.27
C LEU A 101 -22.14 26.89 -2.29
N LYS A 102 -21.80 26.64 -3.56
CA LYS A 102 -22.81 26.29 -4.56
C LYS A 102 -23.35 24.89 -4.32
N LYS A 103 -24.66 24.74 -4.50
CA LYS A 103 -25.26 23.42 -4.72
C LYS A 103 -24.68 22.90 -6.03
N ALA A 104 -23.85 21.87 -5.96
CA ALA A 104 -23.38 21.17 -7.15
C ALA A 104 -24.59 20.65 -7.94
N THR A 105 -24.55 20.82 -9.26
CA THR A 105 -25.50 20.20 -10.17
C THR A 105 -25.33 18.69 -10.15
N LEU A 106 -26.35 17.94 -10.58
CA LEU A 106 -26.23 16.48 -10.69
C LEU A 106 -25.08 16.08 -11.63
N GLU A 107 -24.89 16.82 -12.73
CA GLU A 107 -23.84 16.58 -13.71
C GLU A 107 -22.45 16.72 -13.08
N GLU A 108 -22.18 17.84 -12.38
CA GLU A 108 -20.91 18.05 -11.67
C GLU A 108 -20.64 16.95 -10.62
N VAL A 109 -21.66 16.52 -9.89
CA VAL A 109 -21.51 15.42 -8.91
C VAL A 109 -21.17 14.10 -9.61
N LEU A 110 -21.81 13.79 -10.73
CA LEU A 110 -21.52 12.58 -11.48
C LEU A 110 -20.11 12.60 -12.08
N GLU A 111 -19.68 13.74 -12.62
CA GLU A 111 -18.32 13.93 -13.13
C GLU A 111 -17.28 13.74 -12.02
N ASP A 112 -17.47 14.37 -10.87
CA ASP A 112 -16.58 14.22 -9.70
C ASP A 112 -16.55 12.78 -9.19
N MET A 113 -17.70 12.11 -9.13
CA MET A 113 -17.78 10.70 -8.75
C MET A 113 -16.97 9.82 -9.71
N VAL A 114 -17.15 10.00 -11.02
CA VAL A 114 -16.40 9.24 -12.04
C VAL A 114 -14.90 9.48 -11.89
N GLY A 115 -14.47 10.74 -11.76
CA GLY A 115 -13.07 11.10 -11.55
C GLY A 115 -12.49 10.47 -10.28
N THR A 116 -13.22 10.55 -9.17
CA THR A 116 -12.84 9.96 -7.89
C THR A 116 -12.69 8.44 -7.97
N PHE A 117 -13.67 7.73 -8.56
CA PHE A 117 -13.59 6.27 -8.69
C PHE A 117 -12.46 5.84 -9.63
N PHE A 118 -12.30 6.51 -10.78
CA PHE A 118 -11.25 6.20 -11.74
C PHE A 118 -9.86 6.41 -11.14
N GLY A 119 -9.62 7.56 -10.51
CA GLY A 119 -8.35 7.89 -9.88
C GLY A 119 -8.01 6.98 -8.70
N ALA A 120 -8.97 6.80 -7.77
CA ALA A 120 -8.75 5.99 -6.58
C ALA A 120 -8.54 4.49 -6.92
N GLY A 121 -9.33 3.95 -7.85
CA GLY A 121 -9.25 2.55 -8.27
C GLY A 121 -7.97 2.23 -9.05
N SER A 122 -7.57 3.12 -9.98
CA SER A 122 -6.42 2.84 -10.86
C SER A 122 -5.09 2.98 -10.13
N GLU A 123 -4.87 4.11 -9.46
CA GLU A 123 -3.55 4.46 -8.92
C GLU A 123 -3.17 3.57 -7.74
N THR A 124 -4.10 3.28 -6.83
CA THR A 124 -3.79 2.46 -5.63
C THR A 124 -3.44 1.01 -5.98
N VAL A 125 -4.13 0.43 -6.97
CA VAL A 125 -3.85 -0.92 -7.47
C VAL A 125 -2.50 -0.95 -8.18
N ARG A 126 -2.24 0.02 -9.07
CA ARG A 126 -0.93 0.16 -9.75
C ARG A 126 0.22 0.20 -8.75
N LEU A 127 0.15 1.10 -7.77
CA LEU A 127 1.18 1.24 -6.74
C LEU A 127 1.41 -0.06 -5.95
N THR A 128 0.33 -0.79 -5.65
CA THR A 128 0.43 -2.09 -4.98
C THR A 128 1.17 -3.11 -5.84
N VAL A 129 0.83 -3.21 -7.12
CA VAL A 129 1.48 -4.14 -8.06
C VAL A 129 2.95 -3.77 -8.28
N ASP A 130 3.29 -2.47 -8.37
CA ASP A 130 4.67 -2.00 -8.50
C ASP A 130 5.52 -2.40 -7.28
N TRP A 131 4.99 -2.19 -6.07
CA TRP A 131 5.63 -2.64 -4.83
C TRP A 131 5.75 -4.15 -4.75
N LEU A 132 4.74 -4.91 -5.20
CA LEU A 132 4.82 -6.39 -5.27
C LEU A 132 5.92 -6.82 -6.22
N ALA A 133 6.03 -6.20 -7.40
CA ALA A 133 7.04 -6.51 -8.39
C ALA A 133 8.46 -6.29 -7.83
N LEU A 134 8.70 -5.13 -7.23
CA LEU A 134 9.98 -4.82 -6.58
C LEU A 134 10.28 -5.78 -5.43
N THR A 135 9.29 -6.08 -4.60
CA THR A 135 9.46 -6.97 -3.44
C THR A 135 9.80 -8.39 -3.89
N MET A 136 9.13 -8.93 -4.91
CA MET A 136 9.46 -10.27 -5.42
C MET A 136 10.84 -10.31 -6.07
N ALA A 137 11.29 -9.22 -6.70
CA ALA A 137 12.64 -9.10 -7.25
C ALA A 137 13.72 -9.09 -6.16
N ALA A 138 13.43 -8.45 -5.02
CA ALA A 138 14.31 -8.35 -3.87
C ALA A 138 14.32 -9.62 -3.00
N TYR A 139 13.21 -10.36 -2.95
CA TYR A 139 13.01 -11.57 -2.13
C TYR A 139 12.74 -12.79 -3.02
N PRO A 140 13.75 -13.32 -3.73
CA PRO A 140 13.57 -14.41 -4.69
C PRO A 140 13.07 -15.71 -4.06
N GLU A 141 13.35 -15.95 -2.78
CA GLU A 141 12.81 -17.07 -2.00
C GLU A 141 11.30 -16.95 -1.75
N VAL A 142 10.80 -15.74 -1.52
CA VAL A 142 9.35 -15.48 -1.41
C VAL A 142 8.70 -15.67 -2.77
N GLN A 143 9.30 -15.14 -3.83
CA GLN A 143 8.81 -15.30 -5.21
C GLN A 143 8.70 -16.77 -5.60
N LYS A 144 9.71 -17.59 -5.30
CA LYS A 144 9.68 -19.04 -5.57
C LYS A 144 8.55 -19.76 -4.83
N LYS A 145 8.28 -19.40 -3.57
CA LYS A 145 7.17 -19.97 -2.80
C LYS A 145 5.81 -19.61 -3.42
N VAL A 146 5.62 -18.34 -3.80
CA VAL A 146 4.40 -17.89 -4.53
C VAL A 146 4.24 -18.66 -5.83
N GLN A 147 5.29 -18.74 -6.64
CA GLN A 147 5.25 -19.46 -7.92
C GLN A 147 4.96 -20.95 -7.74
N ALA A 148 5.56 -21.61 -6.74
CA ALA A 148 5.29 -23.01 -6.45
C ALA A 148 3.84 -23.24 -5.99
N GLU A 149 3.28 -22.34 -5.19
CA GLU A 149 1.89 -22.40 -4.76
C GLU A 149 0.92 -22.26 -5.95
N ILE A 150 1.16 -21.26 -6.81
CA ILE A 150 0.39 -21.06 -8.04
C ILE A 150 0.48 -22.29 -8.95
N ASP A 151 1.66 -22.86 -9.15
CA ASP A 151 1.87 -24.04 -10.00
C ASP A 151 1.11 -25.26 -9.52
N ASN A 152 1.09 -25.47 -8.20
CA ASN A 152 0.44 -26.62 -7.60
C ASN A 152 -1.10 -26.52 -7.66
N VAL A 153 -1.66 -25.32 -7.60
CA VAL A 153 -3.12 -25.10 -7.52
C VAL A 153 -3.75 -24.77 -8.87
N VAL A 154 -3.10 -23.89 -9.65
CA VAL A 154 -3.61 -23.39 -10.93
C VAL A 154 -3.02 -24.17 -12.09
N GLY A 155 -1.75 -24.56 -12.00
CA GLY A 155 -0.97 -25.09 -13.12
C GLY A 155 -0.38 -23.98 -13.99
N ARG A 156 0.15 -24.35 -15.18
CA ARG A 156 0.70 -23.39 -16.16
C ARG A 156 -0.13 -23.31 -17.44
N GLU A 157 -1.09 -24.22 -17.63
CA GLU A 157 -1.91 -24.35 -18.84
C GLU A 157 -3.05 -23.32 -18.93
N ARG A 158 -3.47 -22.75 -17.81
CA ARG A 158 -4.57 -21.78 -17.73
C ARG A 158 -4.18 -20.56 -16.90
N MET A 159 -4.86 -19.45 -17.11
CA MET A 159 -4.69 -18.26 -16.28
C MET A 159 -5.31 -18.44 -14.88
N PRO A 160 -4.76 -17.80 -13.84
CA PRO A 160 -5.38 -17.75 -12.51
C PRO A 160 -6.73 -17.03 -12.58
N SER A 161 -7.66 -17.44 -11.73
CA SER A 161 -8.95 -16.78 -11.55
C SER A 161 -9.18 -16.46 -10.08
N TRP A 162 -10.21 -15.66 -9.79
CA TRP A 162 -10.55 -15.33 -8.41
C TRP A 162 -11.01 -16.55 -7.61
N ASP A 163 -11.52 -17.60 -8.25
CA ASP A 163 -12.04 -18.81 -7.58
C ASP A 163 -10.94 -19.60 -6.83
N GLU A 164 -9.67 -19.35 -7.13
CA GLU A 164 -8.54 -19.99 -6.46
C GLU A 164 -7.98 -19.21 -5.26
N HIS A 165 -8.44 -17.99 -4.97
CA HIS A 165 -7.80 -17.14 -3.97
C HIS A 165 -7.72 -17.78 -2.57
N GLU A 166 -8.75 -18.50 -2.13
CA GLU A 166 -8.76 -19.21 -0.84
C GLU A 166 -7.78 -20.40 -0.80
N LYS A 167 -7.38 -20.92 -1.97
CA LYS A 167 -6.43 -22.04 -2.11
C LYS A 167 -4.99 -21.58 -2.27
N LEU A 168 -4.75 -20.26 -2.31
CA LEU A 168 -3.43 -19.64 -2.41
C LEU A 168 -3.09 -18.81 -1.15
N PRO A 169 -3.12 -19.42 0.06
CA PRO A 169 -2.97 -18.69 1.31
C PRO A 169 -1.61 -17.97 1.43
N TYR A 170 -0.51 -18.55 0.94
CA TYR A 170 0.80 -17.90 0.99
C TYR A 170 0.85 -16.67 0.08
N THR A 171 0.27 -16.77 -1.11
CA THR A 171 0.14 -15.66 -2.07
C THR A 171 -0.70 -14.52 -1.49
N GLU A 172 -1.85 -14.82 -0.88
CA GLU A 172 -2.68 -13.81 -0.20
C GLU A 172 -1.92 -13.17 0.99
N ALA A 173 -1.19 -13.97 1.76
CA ALA A 173 -0.37 -13.49 2.86
C ALA A 173 0.75 -12.54 2.40
N VAL A 174 1.35 -12.77 1.23
CA VAL A 174 2.32 -11.86 0.59
C VAL A 174 1.68 -10.52 0.25
N ILE A 175 0.49 -10.53 -0.36
CA ILE A 175 -0.25 -9.29 -0.69
C ILE A 175 -0.60 -8.53 0.58
N MET A 176 -1.10 -9.22 1.61
CA MET A 176 -1.43 -8.61 2.88
C MET A 176 -0.22 -8.02 3.60
N GLU A 177 0.90 -8.75 3.67
CA GLU A 177 2.13 -8.25 4.28
C GLU A 177 2.66 -7.04 3.52
N LEU A 178 2.53 -6.99 2.20
CA LEU A 178 2.92 -5.80 1.45
C LEU A 178 2.03 -4.60 1.80
N LEU A 179 0.70 -4.77 1.81
CA LEU A 179 -0.23 -3.69 2.14
C LEU A 179 -0.02 -3.16 3.56
N ARG A 180 0.43 -4.01 4.49
CA ARG A 180 0.87 -3.59 5.83
C ARG A 180 2.20 -2.84 5.76
N TRP A 181 3.24 -3.51 5.26
CA TRP A 181 4.63 -3.03 5.29
C TRP A 181 4.86 -1.76 4.47
N ARG A 182 4.21 -1.62 3.32
CA ARG A 182 4.32 -0.40 2.51
C ARG A 182 3.22 0.60 2.75
N THR A 183 2.10 0.19 3.35
CA THR A 183 0.95 1.06 3.65
C THR A 183 0.68 2.06 2.52
N ILE A 184 0.04 1.60 1.44
CA ILE A 184 -0.09 2.36 0.18
C ILE A 184 -0.63 3.79 0.40
N ILE A 185 -1.48 4.01 1.41
CA ILE A 185 -1.96 5.34 1.82
C ILE A 185 -1.56 5.63 3.28
N PRO A 186 -0.32 6.07 3.57
CA PRO A 186 0.22 6.19 4.93
C PRO A 186 -0.59 7.09 5.87
N ILE A 187 -1.11 8.20 5.36
CA ILE A 187 -1.84 9.23 6.15
C ILE A 187 -3.36 9.19 5.97
N ASN A 188 -3.87 8.11 5.35
CA ASN A 188 -5.28 7.97 4.97
C ASN A 188 -5.80 9.15 4.12
N VAL A 189 -7.08 9.13 3.76
CA VAL A 189 -7.74 10.28 3.17
C VAL A 189 -8.29 11.16 4.30
N LEU A 190 -7.97 12.46 4.25
CA LEU A 190 -8.34 13.45 5.26
C LEU A 190 -9.83 13.42 5.60
N ARG A 191 -10.14 13.61 6.88
CA ARG A 191 -11.51 13.75 7.39
C ARG A 191 -11.72 15.12 8.03
N TYR A 192 -12.98 15.52 8.15
CA TYR A 192 -13.41 16.75 8.80
C TYR A 192 -14.48 16.45 9.84
N THR A 193 -14.47 17.20 10.93
CA THR A 193 -15.52 17.13 11.94
C THR A 193 -16.77 17.90 11.49
N LEU A 194 -17.90 17.22 11.33
CA LEU A 194 -19.17 17.80 10.87
C LEU A 194 -19.81 18.76 11.89
N TRP A 195 -19.53 18.56 13.17
CA TRP A 195 -19.98 19.39 14.29
C TRP A 195 -18.98 19.31 15.44
N ASP A 196 -19.12 20.21 16.41
CA ASP A 196 -18.35 20.20 17.66
C ASP A 196 -18.53 18.86 18.38
N THR A 197 -17.43 18.20 18.72
CA THR A 197 -17.43 16.88 19.35
C THR A 197 -16.34 16.77 20.40
N THR A 198 -16.19 15.59 20.99
CA THR A 198 -15.09 15.27 21.90
C THR A 198 -14.38 14.00 21.48
N LEU A 199 -13.05 13.96 21.63
CA LEU A 199 -12.23 12.77 21.43
C LEU A 199 -11.26 12.63 22.61
N ASN A 200 -11.30 11.50 23.30
CA ASN A 200 -10.45 11.21 24.46
C ASN A 200 -10.46 12.33 25.52
N GLY A 201 -11.62 12.94 25.76
CA GLY A 201 -11.80 14.03 26.72
C GLY A 201 -11.37 15.41 26.23
N TYR A 202 -10.87 15.54 25.00
CA TYR A 202 -10.55 16.83 24.37
C TYR A 202 -11.73 17.34 23.54
N PHE A 203 -11.96 18.64 23.59
CA PHE A 203 -12.93 19.30 22.74
C PHE A 203 -12.38 19.48 21.33
N ILE A 204 -13.12 18.99 20.33
CA ILE A 204 -12.78 19.06 18.92
C ILE A 204 -13.80 19.99 18.22
N PRO A 205 -13.39 21.18 17.78
CA PRO A 205 -14.29 22.09 17.07
C PRO A 205 -14.77 21.52 15.74
N LYS A 206 -15.97 21.90 15.29
CA LYS A 206 -16.45 21.72 13.93
C LYS A 206 -15.41 22.19 12.89
N ASP A 207 -15.42 21.56 11.72
CA ASP A 207 -14.56 21.85 10.58
C ASP A 207 -13.05 21.63 10.83
N SER A 208 -12.69 20.92 11.92
CA SER A 208 -11.32 20.49 12.19
C SER A 208 -10.88 19.40 11.21
N ILE A 209 -9.68 19.53 10.67
CA ILE A 209 -9.05 18.49 9.82
C ILE A 209 -8.55 17.37 10.71
N VAL A 210 -8.79 16.13 10.29
CA VAL A 210 -8.34 14.93 10.98
C VAL A 210 -7.59 14.02 10.03
N VAL A 211 -6.36 13.67 10.40
CA VAL A 211 -5.44 12.75 9.72
C VAL A 211 -5.32 11.49 10.56
N ALA A 212 -5.39 10.32 9.94
CA ALA A 212 -5.06 9.06 10.59
C ALA A 212 -3.77 8.49 9.99
N ASN A 213 -2.73 8.35 10.82
CA ASN A 213 -1.45 7.81 10.41
C ASN A 213 -1.51 6.27 10.43
N LEU A 214 -1.96 5.68 9.33
CA LEU A 214 -2.02 4.23 9.16
C LEU A 214 -0.62 3.60 9.15
N TRP A 215 0.40 4.34 8.69
CA TRP A 215 1.78 3.87 8.74
C TRP A 215 2.19 3.54 10.17
N SER A 216 1.92 4.45 11.11
CA SER A 216 2.20 4.23 12.53
C SER A 216 1.49 2.98 13.06
N VAL A 217 0.22 2.75 12.69
CA VAL A 217 -0.52 1.53 13.07
C VAL A 217 0.12 0.27 12.52
N HIS A 218 0.48 0.26 11.24
CA HIS A 218 1.05 -0.90 10.55
C HIS A 218 2.48 -1.23 10.93
N HIS A 219 3.23 -0.26 11.48
CA HIS A 219 4.62 -0.41 11.89
C HIS A 219 4.80 -0.42 13.42
N ASN A 220 3.71 -0.34 14.19
CA ASN A 220 3.82 -0.31 15.64
C ASN A 220 4.28 -1.68 16.21
N PRO A 221 5.44 -1.75 16.90
CA PRO A 221 5.92 -3.01 17.48
C PRO A 221 5.00 -3.59 18.55
N LYS A 222 4.14 -2.77 19.16
CA LYS A 222 3.08 -3.22 20.10
C LYS A 222 2.09 -4.16 19.43
N TYR A 223 1.77 -3.94 18.16
CA TYR A 223 0.77 -4.69 17.40
C TYR A 223 1.40 -5.77 16.53
N TRP A 224 2.60 -5.51 16.01
CA TRP A 224 3.22 -6.35 14.99
C TRP A 224 4.49 -7.07 15.46
N GLY A 225 4.91 -6.85 16.71
CA GLY A 225 6.11 -7.46 17.29
C GLY A 225 7.39 -6.69 16.98
N ALA A 226 8.52 -7.17 17.51
CA ALA A 226 9.83 -6.53 17.34
C ALA A 226 10.30 -6.48 15.87
N ASP A 227 9.71 -7.32 15.00
CA ASP A 227 10.00 -7.42 13.59
C ASP A 227 9.00 -6.66 12.71
N ALA A 228 8.30 -5.64 13.25
CA ALA A 228 7.30 -4.85 12.53
C ALA A 228 7.82 -4.23 11.22
N GLU A 229 9.10 -3.86 11.20
CA GLU A 229 9.77 -3.28 10.02
C GLU A 229 10.20 -4.33 8.98
N THR A 230 10.12 -5.62 9.33
CA THR A 230 10.52 -6.72 8.45
C THR A 230 9.34 -7.22 7.62
N PHE A 231 9.55 -7.37 6.31
CA PHE A 231 8.63 -8.03 5.41
C PHE A 231 8.61 -9.54 5.68
N ARG A 232 7.54 -10.05 6.30
CA ARG A 232 7.35 -11.48 6.61
C ARG A 232 5.91 -11.93 6.31
N PRO A 233 5.65 -12.50 5.13
CA PRO A 233 4.32 -13.01 4.75
C PRO A 233 3.72 -13.98 5.77
N GLU A 234 4.55 -14.80 6.41
CA GLU A 234 4.13 -15.79 7.42
C GLU A 234 3.39 -15.17 8.61
N ARG A 235 3.46 -13.84 8.80
CA ARG A 235 2.68 -13.09 9.80
C ARG A 235 1.17 -13.23 9.62
N PHE A 236 0.73 -13.38 8.37
CA PHE A 236 -0.69 -13.50 8.01
C PHE A 236 -1.11 -14.96 7.81
N LEU A 237 -0.33 -15.93 8.26
CA LEU A 237 -0.66 -17.35 8.15
C LEU A 237 -0.92 -18.00 9.50
N THR A 238 -1.78 -19.01 9.51
CA THR A 238 -1.89 -19.95 10.62
C THR A 238 -0.56 -20.70 10.82
N LYS A 239 -0.33 -21.27 12.02
CA LYS A 239 0.91 -22.01 12.34
C LYS A 239 1.20 -23.17 11.38
N ASP A 240 0.17 -23.76 10.79
CA ASP A 240 0.29 -24.83 9.80
C ASP A 240 0.44 -24.32 8.35
N GLY A 241 0.39 -23.00 8.14
CA GLY A 241 0.57 -22.34 6.84
C GLY A 241 -0.61 -22.47 5.88
N LYS A 242 -1.75 -23.03 6.31
CA LYS A 242 -2.85 -23.40 5.41
C LYS A 242 -3.92 -22.35 5.24
N GLN A 243 -4.04 -21.40 6.16
CA GLN A 243 -5.09 -20.40 6.15
C GLN A 243 -4.53 -19.02 6.47
N VAL A 244 -5.19 -18.01 5.93
CA VAL A 244 -4.87 -16.61 6.19
C VAL A 244 -5.51 -16.17 7.50
N VAL A 245 -4.74 -15.51 8.35
CA VAL A 245 -5.20 -14.91 9.61
C VAL A 245 -5.20 -13.40 9.47
N LYS A 246 -6.33 -12.76 9.75
CA LYS A 246 -6.46 -11.30 9.72
C LYS A 246 -6.28 -10.71 11.11
N SER A 247 -5.35 -9.79 11.25
CA SER A 247 -5.18 -8.97 12.46
C SER A 247 -6.21 -7.83 12.47
N GLU A 248 -6.75 -7.47 13.64
CA GLU A 248 -7.62 -6.28 13.75
C GLU A 248 -6.88 -4.97 13.47
N TYR A 249 -5.55 -4.97 13.62
CA TYR A 249 -4.68 -3.83 13.35
C TYR A 249 -4.31 -3.70 11.86
N PHE A 250 -4.75 -4.64 11.02
CA PHE A 250 -4.57 -4.59 9.58
C PHE A 250 -5.67 -3.74 8.93
N ILE A 251 -5.37 -2.47 8.68
CA ILE A 251 -6.36 -1.49 8.20
C ILE A 251 -5.92 -0.71 6.95
N PRO A 252 -5.34 -1.36 5.91
CA PRO A 252 -4.90 -0.65 4.70
C PRO A 252 -6.03 0.00 3.92
N PHE A 253 -7.26 -0.48 4.11
CA PHE A 253 -8.48 0.06 3.52
C PHE A 253 -9.25 0.98 4.48
N SER A 254 -8.59 1.50 5.53
CA SER A 254 -9.22 2.31 6.57
C SER A 254 -10.32 1.54 7.34
N ILE A 255 -11.06 2.22 8.22
CA ILE A 255 -12.12 1.63 9.06
C ILE A 255 -13.33 2.56 9.22
N GLY A 256 -14.43 1.99 9.73
CA GLY A 256 -15.68 2.70 10.01
C GLY A 256 -16.48 3.03 8.75
N LYS A 257 -17.42 3.96 8.84
CA LYS A 257 -18.36 4.32 7.76
C LYS A 257 -17.71 4.89 6.49
N ARG A 258 -16.42 5.19 6.53
CA ARG A 258 -15.62 5.71 5.39
C ARG A 258 -14.42 4.79 5.10
N SER A 259 -14.55 3.49 5.38
CA SER A 259 -13.65 2.48 4.84
C SER A 259 -13.69 2.50 3.31
N CYS A 260 -12.66 1.95 2.67
CA CYS A 260 -12.53 1.96 1.22
C CYS A 260 -13.74 1.29 0.56
N PRO A 261 -14.52 2.00 -0.27
CA PRO A 261 -15.63 1.39 -0.99
C PRO A 261 -15.17 0.39 -2.06
N GLY A 262 -13.91 0.50 -2.51
CA GLY A 262 -13.32 -0.35 -3.54
C GLY A 262 -12.52 -1.56 -3.03
N GLU A 263 -12.53 -1.87 -1.73
CA GLU A 263 -11.67 -2.95 -1.17
C GLU A 263 -11.85 -4.29 -1.89
N SER A 264 -13.10 -4.72 -2.11
CA SER A 264 -13.39 -6.01 -2.77
C SER A 264 -12.84 -6.06 -4.20
N TYR A 265 -12.99 -4.96 -4.93
CA TYR A 265 -12.51 -4.84 -6.30
C TYR A 265 -10.98 -4.77 -6.36
N ALA A 266 -10.36 -3.93 -5.53
CA ALA A 266 -8.90 -3.79 -5.45
C ALA A 266 -8.21 -5.10 -5.06
N ARG A 267 -8.76 -5.86 -4.10
CA ARG A 267 -8.24 -7.18 -3.73
C ARG A 267 -8.27 -8.15 -4.92
N THR A 268 -9.35 -8.12 -5.69
CA THR A 268 -9.51 -8.95 -6.89
C THR A 268 -8.49 -8.60 -7.96
N GLU A 269 -8.36 -7.31 -8.29
CA GLU A 269 -7.42 -6.84 -9.30
C GLU A 269 -5.96 -7.11 -8.90
N VAL A 270 -5.57 -6.75 -7.68
CA VAL A 270 -4.20 -6.98 -7.19
C VAL A 270 -3.86 -8.47 -7.22
N PHE A 271 -4.76 -9.34 -6.75
CA PHE A 271 -4.55 -10.79 -6.77
C PHE A 271 -4.38 -11.31 -8.21
N LEU A 272 -5.29 -10.95 -9.11
CA LEU A 272 -5.25 -11.41 -10.49
C LEU A 272 -4.01 -10.89 -11.23
N TYR A 273 -3.66 -9.61 -11.10
CA TYR A 273 -2.43 -9.07 -11.68
C TYR A 273 -1.19 -9.76 -11.12
N PHE A 274 -1.10 -9.88 -9.79
CA PHE A 274 0.04 -10.50 -9.13
C PHE A 274 0.24 -11.95 -9.58
N THR A 275 -0.78 -12.79 -9.41
CA THR A 275 -0.71 -14.20 -9.82
C THR A 275 -0.46 -14.36 -11.31
N SER A 276 -1.08 -13.57 -12.18
CA SER A 276 -0.89 -13.65 -13.64
C SER A 276 0.54 -13.31 -14.06
N ILE A 277 1.14 -12.29 -13.43
CA ILE A 277 2.53 -11.91 -13.69
C ILE A 277 3.46 -13.01 -13.20
N PHE A 278 3.33 -13.45 -11.94
CA PHE A 278 4.27 -14.40 -11.35
C PHE A 278 4.06 -15.85 -11.80
N GLN A 279 2.89 -16.19 -12.35
CA GLN A 279 2.69 -17.44 -13.10
C GLN A 279 3.43 -17.43 -14.45
N LYS A 280 3.88 -16.29 -14.97
CA LYS A 280 4.56 -16.26 -16.29
C LYS A 280 5.98 -15.76 -16.24
N PHE A 281 6.32 -14.93 -15.28
CA PHE A 281 7.59 -14.25 -15.23
C PHE A 281 8.33 -14.55 -13.93
N ASN A 282 9.63 -14.73 -14.06
CA ASN A 282 10.59 -14.56 -12.99
C ASN A 282 11.09 -13.10 -13.04
N VAL A 283 10.87 -12.37 -11.96
CA VAL A 283 11.24 -10.95 -11.83
C VAL A 283 12.50 -10.86 -10.99
N SER A 284 13.50 -10.12 -11.45
CA SER A 284 14.74 -9.90 -10.70
C SER A 284 15.22 -8.46 -10.83
N LEU A 285 16.12 -8.04 -9.95
CA LEU A 285 16.89 -6.83 -10.14
C LEU A 285 17.92 -7.02 -11.28
N PRO A 286 18.36 -5.95 -11.95
CA PRO A 286 19.51 -5.99 -12.84
C PRO A 286 20.78 -6.43 -12.09
N GLU A 287 21.74 -6.99 -12.81
CA GLU A 287 22.98 -7.50 -12.21
C GLU A 287 23.74 -6.38 -11.48
N GLY A 288 24.15 -6.65 -10.23
CA GLY A 288 24.88 -5.70 -9.39
C GLY A 288 24.05 -4.53 -8.86
N LYS A 289 22.71 -4.57 -8.97
CA LYS A 289 21.80 -3.57 -8.38
C LYS A 289 21.15 -4.11 -7.11
N GLU A 290 21.07 -3.24 -6.10
CA GLU A 290 20.34 -3.46 -4.85
C GLU A 290 18.95 -2.83 -4.94
N PRO A 291 17.93 -3.37 -4.24
CA PRO A 291 16.59 -2.80 -4.25
C PRO A 291 16.55 -1.48 -3.48
N ASP A 292 15.93 -0.45 -4.05
CA ASP A 292 15.63 0.79 -3.34
C ASP A 292 14.17 0.78 -2.86
N PHE A 293 14.02 0.68 -1.55
CA PHE A 293 12.73 0.61 -0.87
C PHE A 293 12.24 1.96 -0.34
N GLU A 294 12.94 3.06 -0.63
CA GLU A 294 12.49 4.39 -0.25
C GLU A 294 11.22 4.76 -1.04
N GLY A 295 10.18 5.16 -0.31
CA GLY A 295 8.90 5.53 -0.90
C GLY A 295 8.80 7.02 -1.20
N GLN A 296 8.28 7.36 -2.37
CA GLN A 296 7.90 8.72 -2.73
C GLN A 296 6.40 8.91 -2.43
N LEU A 297 6.08 9.84 -1.54
CA LEU A 297 4.70 10.14 -1.17
C LEU A 297 4.06 11.09 -2.20
N GLY A 298 3.02 10.61 -2.87
CA GLY A 298 2.07 11.40 -3.66
C GLY A 298 0.64 11.17 -3.14
N ILE A 299 -0.29 10.81 -4.04
CA ILE A 299 -1.63 10.32 -3.63
C ILE A 299 -1.51 9.06 -2.77
N GLY A 300 -0.54 8.20 -3.09
CA GLY A 300 -0.10 7.09 -2.26
C GLY A 300 1.42 7.01 -2.19
N LEU A 301 1.93 6.00 -1.49
CA LEU A 301 3.36 5.72 -1.41
C LEU A 301 3.79 4.90 -2.63
N ALA A 302 4.60 5.49 -3.50
CA ALA A 302 5.16 4.84 -4.67
C ALA A 302 6.62 4.41 -4.43
N PRO A 303 7.09 3.29 -5.00
CA PRO A 303 8.52 3.04 -5.07
C PRO A 303 9.17 4.09 -5.97
N LYS A 304 10.43 4.45 -5.69
CA LYS A 304 11.19 5.24 -6.65
C LYS A 304 11.34 4.50 -7.99
N PRO A 305 11.35 5.20 -9.13
CA PRO A 305 11.58 4.59 -10.43
C PRO A 305 12.89 3.79 -10.44
N GLN A 306 12.80 2.50 -10.73
CA GLN A 306 13.93 1.59 -10.82
C GLN A 306 13.64 0.46 -11.82
N GLU A 307 14.68 -0.05 -12.46
CA GLU A 307 14.55 -1.08 -13.49
C GLU A 307 14.38 -2.47 -12.86
N LEU A 308 13.49 -3.27 -13.44
CA LEU A 308 13.30 -4.68 -13.10
C LEU A 308 13.46 -5.53 -14.37
N CYS A 309 14.07 -6.72 -14.23
CA CYS A 309 14.19 -7.69 -15.30
C CYS A 309 13.07 -8.72 -15.21
N LEU A 310 12.19 -8.76 -16.21
CA LEU A 310 11.15 -9.78 -16.33
C LEU A 310 11.60 -10.83 -17.35
N LYS A 311 11.87 -12.04 -16.88
CA LYS A 311 12.20 -13.19 -17.73
C LYS A 311 11.03 -14.14 -17.74
N LEU A 312 10.61 -14.62 -18.92
CA LEU A 312 9.58 -15.65 -19.00
C LEU A 312 10.07 -16.87 -18.21
N SER A 313 9.27 -17.31 -17.23
CA SER A 313 9.47 -18.56 -16.52
C SER A 313 9.43 -19.66 -17.57
N GLN A 314 10.54 -20.37 -17.77
CA GLN A 314 10.56 -21.43 -18.76
C GLN A 314 9.51 -22.46 -18.35
N GLU A 315 8.44 -22.57 -19.15
CA GLU A 315 7.69 -23.82 -19.19
C GLU A 315 8.74 -24.90 -19.39
N LYS A 316 8.76 -25.93 -18.54
CA LYS A 316 9.39 -27.19 -18.96
C LYS A 316 8.69 -27.53 -20.26
N ARG A 317 9.33 -27.25 -21.41
CA ARG A 317 8.86 -27.75 -22.69
C ARG A 317 8.62 -29.22 -22.43
N LYS A 318 7.37 -29.66 -22.48
CA LYS A 318 7.06 -31.09 -22.61
C LYS A 318 7.59 -31.45 -24.00
N THR A 319 8.90 -31.67 -24.10
CA THR A 319 9.48 -32.34 -25.26
C THR A 319 8.79 -33.68 -25.30
N LEU A 320 8.34 -34.10 -26.48
CA LEU A 320 7.81 -35.45 -26.58
C LEU A 320 8.88 -36.43 -26.04
N PRO A 321 8.47 -37.51 -25.38
CA PRO A 321 9.43 -38.56 -25.04
C PRO A 321 10.04 -39.06 -26.35
N GLY A 322 11.35 -39.32 -26.39
CA GLY A 322 11.98 -39.72 -27.63
C GLY A 322 13.48 -39.94 -27.46
N PRO A 323 14.11 -40.69 -28.36
CA PRO A 323 15.53 -40.98 -28.27
C PRO A 323 16.36 -39.71 -28.51
N TYR A 324 17.45 -39.56 -27.76
CA TYR A 324 18.39 -38.46 -28.00
C TYR A 324 19.13 -38.66 -29.32
N GLY A 325 18.98 -37.70 -30.24
CA GLY A 325 19.70 -37.66 -31.51
C GLY A 325 21.11 -37.08 -31.38
N LEU A 326 21.96 -37.36 -32.37
CA LEU A 326 23.27 -36.73 -32.49
C LEU A 326 23.12 -35.23 -32.79
N PRO A 327 24.06 -34.37 -32.36
CA PRO A 327 24.06 -32.95 -32.74
C PRO A 327 24.01 -32.81 -34.26
N ILE A 328 23.19 -31.88 -34.77
CA ILE A 328 23.02 -31.53 -36.20
C ILE A 328 22.23 -32.55 -37.04
N ILE A 329 22.52 -33.85 -36.92
CA ILE A 329 21.90 -34.90 -37.77
C ILE A 329 20.78 -35.69 -37.09
N GLY A 330 20.52 -35.43 -35.80
CA GLY A 330 19.43 -36.05 -35.06
C GLY A 330 19.54 -37.57 -34.98
N TYR A 331 18.40 -38.26 -35.04
CA TYR A 331 18.35 -39.73 -34.98
C TYR A 331 18.41 -40.39 -36.37
N ILE A 332 18.57 -39.61 -37.44
CA ILE A 332 18.56 -40.08 -38.85
C ILE A 332 19.52 -41.27 -39.10
N PRO A 333 20.76 -41.29 -38.57
CA PRO A 333 21.68 -42.41 -38.78
C PRO A 333 21.17 -43.75 -38.22
N PHE A 334 20.25 -43.71 -37.26
CA PHE A 334 19.70 -44.88 -36.60
C PHE A 334 18.39 -45.36 -37.22
N ILE A 335 17.78 -44.60 -38.14
CA ILE A 335 16.50 -44.92 -38.78
C ILE A 335 16.66 -46.02 -39.86
N GLY A 336 17.89 -46.38 -40.23
CA GLY A 336 18.19 -47.54 -41.08
C GLY A 336 17.46 -47.53 -42.44
N SER A 337 17.36 -48.69 -43.08
CA SER A 337 16.64 -48.86 -44.36
C SER A 337 15.14 -49.19 -44.20
N GLN A 338 14.67 -49.43 -42.97
CA GLN A 338 13.28 -49.77 -42.65
C GLN A 338 12.71 -48.85 -41.55
N PRO A 339 12.38 -47.59 -41.89
CA PRO A 339 11.94 -46.59 -40.91
C PRO A 339 10.66 -47.00 -40.17
N ASN A 340 9.77 -47.74 -40.85
CA ASN A 340 8.50 -48.20 -40.30
C ASN A 340 8.68 -49.14 -39.10
N VAL A 341 9.69 -50.01 -39.11
CA VAL A 341 9.95 -50.95 -38.00
C VAL A 341 10.48 -50.18 -36.79
N ILE A 342 11.44 -49.28 -37.02
CA ILE A 342 12.06 -48.48 -35.96
C ILE A 342 11.05 -47.53 -35.31
N PHE A 343 10.18 -46.88 -36.08
CA PHE A 343 9.13 -46.05 -35.49
C PHE A 343 8.10 -46.86 -34.68
N GLN A 344 7.79 -48.10 -35.07
CA GLN A 344 6.93 -48.97 -34.26
C GLN A 344 7.60 -49.38 -32.94
N GLU A 345 8.92 -49.61 -32.93
CA GLU A 345 9.67 -49.90 -31.70
C GLU A 345 9.77 -48.68 -30.79
N LEU A 346 10.05 -47.50 -31.35
CA LEU A 346 10.06 -46.24 -30.61
C LEU A 346 8.67 -45.94 -30.03
N ALA A 347 7.60 -46.20 -30.78
CA ALA A 347 6.23 -46.02 -30.29
C ALA A 347 5.91 -46.95 -29.10
N LYS A 348 6.45 -48.18 -29.09
CA LYS A 348 6.31 -49.10 -27.94
C LYS A 348 7.03 -48.59 -26.70
N HIS A 349 8.13 -47.85 -26.87
CA HIS A 349 8.96 -47.39 -25.76
C HIS A 349 8.58 -45.98 -25.24
N TYR A 350 8.18 -45.08 -26.14
CA TYR A 350 7.92 -43.68 -25.85
C TYR A 350 6.43 -43.28 -25.96
N GLY A 351 5.57 -44.18 -26.43
CA GLY A 351 4.13 -43.96 -26.58
C GLY A 351 3.71 -43.57 -28.00
N SER A 352 2.42 -43.29 -28.19
CA SER A 352 1.86 -42.98 -29.51
C SER A 352 2.33 -41.64 -30.10
N VAL A 353 2.96 -40.78 -29.29
CA VAL A 353 3.49 -39.47 -29.69
C VAL A 353 4.89 -39.31 -29.10
N PHE A 354 5.91 -39.26 -29.95
CA PHE A 354 7.34 -39.19 -29.58
C PHE A 354 8.13 -38.26 -30.52
N THR A 355 9.33 -37.78 -30.11
CA THR A 355 10.20 -36.92 -30.97
C THR A 355 11.06 -37.71 -31.93
#